data_AF-A0A1I6Z2G0-F1
#
_entry.id   AF-A0A1I6Z2G0-F1
#
_cell.length_a   1.000
_cell.length_b   1.000
_cell.length_c   1.000
_cell.angle_alpha   90.00
_cell.angle_beta   90.00
_cell.angle_gamma   90.00
#
_symmetry.space_group_name_H-M   'P 1'
#
loop_
_entity.id
_entity.type
_entity.pdbx_description
1 polymer ?
#
loop_
_entity_poly.entity_id
_entity_poly.type
_entity_poly.pdbx_seq_one_letter_code
_entity_poly.pdbx_strand_id
1 'polypeptide(L)'
;MTGGTVVVNGPTESGNGSLDLDGGLAISGGTLLAAGNSGMAQSPADSSAQGWVAATPDWTVSEGTVVSVVASDGTVLATYTAQVDFSSLVYSSADVQSGAEYSVVSGGSASGDEVGGLSSGGDAGDGEVATATAGEALAGGMGGGPGGGPGGGRGSGG
;
A
#
# COMPACT_ATOMS: atom_id res chain seq x y z
N MET A 1 10.80 -9.07 -2.86
CA MET A 1 11.53 -8.92 -1.58
C MET A 1 11.36 -10.20 -0.76
N THR A 2 12.44 -10.71 -0.15
CA THR A 2 12.44 -11.96 0.64
C THR A 2 12.72 -11.75 2.14
N GLY A 3 13.02 -10.53 2.60
CA GLY A 3 13.33 -10.20 3.99
C GLY A 3 13.88 -8.77 4.16
N GLY A 4 14.05 -8.34 5.41
CA GLY A 4 14.50 -6.98 5.78
C GLY A 4 13.40 -5.93 5.71
N THR A 5 13.74 -4.69 6.04
CA THR A 5 12.82 -3.53 5.95
C THR A 5 13.23 -2.64 4.79
N VAL A 6 12.30 -2.34 3.89
CA VAL A 6 12.47 -1.36 2.81
C VAL A 6 11.41 -0.28 2.96
N VAL A 7 11.88 0.96 3.01
CA VAL A 7 11.03 2.14 3.00
C VAL A 7 11.36 2.97 1.77
N VAL A 8 10.33 3.25 0.96
CA VAL A 8 10.42 4.05 -0.25
C VAL A 8 9.61 5.32 -0.06
N ASN A 9 10.32 6.44 -0.07
CA ASN A 9 9.71 7.77 -0.10
C ASN A 9 9.84 8.25 -1.55
N GLY A 10 8.87 7.88 -2.38
CA GLY A 10 8.91 8.09 -3.83
C GLY A 10 8.18 9.37 -4.25
N PRO A 11 8.44 9.86 -5.48
CA PRO A 11 8.48 11.29 -5.75
C PRO A 11 7.15 12.00 -5.48
N THR A 12 7.28 13.24 -5.01
CA THR A 12 6.17 14.18 -4.79
C THR A 12 5.65 14.76 -6.11
N GLU A 13 6.52 14.84 -7.12
CA GLU A 13 6.22 15.36 -8.46
C GLU A 13 5.36 14.39 -9.29
N SER A 14 4.39 14.93 -10.01
CA SER A 14 3.53 14.15 -10.91
C SER A 14 4.34 13.57 -12.08
N GLY A 15 4.14 12.28 -12.38
CA GLY A 15 4.77 11.60 -13.51
C GLY A 15 5.93 10.67 -13.17
N ASN A 16 6.16 10.34 -11.88
CA ASN A 16 6.93 9.16 -11.45
C ASN A 16 6.19 8.44 -10.30
N GLY A 17 6.07 7.10 -10.34
CA GLY A 17 5.53 6.30 -9.25
C GLY A 17 6.61 5.98 -8.20
N SER A 18 6.24 5.78 -6.93
CA SER A 18 7.20 5.32 -5.91
C SER A 18 7.70 3.89 -6.18
N LEU A 19 6.88 3.10 -6.87
CA LEU A 19 7.20 1.76 -7.36
C LEU A 19 7.01 1.78 -8.88
N ASP A 20 8.09 2.02 -9.63
CA ASP A 20 8.13 1.85 -11.08
C ASP A 20 8.74 0.47 -11.38
N LEU A 21 7.90 -0.55 -11.45
CA LEU A 21 8.33 -1.92 -11.69
C LEU A 21 7.47 -2.52 -12.80
N ASP A 22 8.01 -2.51 -14.02
CA ASP A 22 7.50 -3.27 -15.16
C ASP A 22 7.35 -4.76 -14.77
N GLY A 23 6.13 -5.17 -14.39
CA GLY A 23 5.78 -6.54 -14.01
C GLY A 23 5.31 -6.76 -12.56
N GLY A 24 5.25 -5.71 -11.73
CA GLY A 24 4.73 -5.76 -10.36
C GLY A 24 5.76 -6.26 -9.32
N LEU A 25 5.63 -5.76 -8.09
CA LEU A 25 6.54 -6.15 -6.99
C LEU A 25 6.07 -7.46 -6.35
N ALA A 26 6.83 -8.55 -6.51
CA ALA A 26 6.60 -9.78 -5.77
C ALA A 26 7.19 -9.69 -4.35
N ILE A 27 6.34 -9.85 -3.33
CA ILE A 27 6.73 -9.83 -1.92
C ILE A 27 6.53 -11.23 -1.32
N SER A 28 7.58 -11.78 -0.72
CA SER A 28 7.57 -13.09 -0.10
C SER A 28 8.16 -13.11 1.31
N GLY A 29 8.42 -11.93 1.89
CA GLY A 29 8.99 -11.77 3.24
C GLY A 29 9.50 -10.36 3.49
N GLY A 30 9.60 -9.98 4.78
CA GLY A 30 10.11 -8.68 5.22
C GLY A 30 9.00 -7.64 5.43
N THR A 31 9.41 -6.38 5.61
CA THR A 31 8.50 -5.25 5.75
C THR A 31 8.75 -4.25 4.62
N LEU A 32 7.68 -3.87 3.92
CA LEU A 32 7.69 -2.84 2.90
C LEU A 32 6.77 -1.71 3.32
N LEU A 33 7.25 -0.47 3.19
CA LEU A 33 6.40 0.71 3.14
C LEU A 33 6.81 1.58 1.95
N ALA A 34 5.87 1.94 1.08
CA ALA A 34 6.08 2.90 0.00
C ALA A 34 5.04 4.01 0.07
N ALA A 35 5.49 5.24 0.27
CA ALA A 35 4.67 6.45 0.25
C ALA A 35 5.08 7.33 -0.94
N GLY A 36 4.10 7.89 -1.66
CA GLY A 36 4.36 8.78 -2.79
C GLY A 36 3.09 9.30 -3.46
N ASN A 37 3.23 9.83 -4.68
CA ASN A 37 2.10 10.35 -5.47
C ASN A 37 1.21 9.22 -6.03
N SER A 38 -0.12 9.40 -5.98
CA SER A 38 -1.11 8.45 -6.51
C SER A 38 -1.20 8.39 -8.04
N GLY A 39 -0.76 9.43 -8.76
CA GLY A 39 -0.93 9.55 -10.22
C GLY A 39 -0.26 8.44 -11.03
N MET A 40 0.78 7.78 -10.49
CA MET A 40 1.39 6.58 -11.05
C MET A 40 1.72 5.55 -9.97
N ALA A 41 0.93 5.50 -8.91
CA ALA A 41 1.12 4.51 -7.88
C ALA A 41 0.87 3.10 -8.45
N GLN A 42 1.75 2.16 -8.08
CA GLN A 42 1.59 0.75 -8.39
C GLN A 42 1.42 -0.07 -7.12
N SER A 43 0.58 -1.09 -7.23
CA SER A 43 0.41 -2.10 -6.19
C SER A 43 1.40 -3.24 -6.38
N PRO A 44 1.80 -3.95 -5.30
CA PRO A 44 2.49 -5.22 -5.41
C PRO A 44 1.70 -6.22 -6.26
N ALA A 45 2.40 -7.23 -6.80
CA ALA A 45 1.76 -8.23 -7.63
C ALA A 45 0.80 -9.10 -6.80
N ASP A 46 -0.36 -9.46 -7.37
CA ASP A 46 -1.34 -10.37 -6.77
C ASP A 46 -0.75 -11.76 -6.48
N SER A 47 0.31 -12.14 -7.19
CA SER A 47 1.07 -13.37 -6.96
C SER A 47 2.05 -13.30 -5.78
N SER A 48 2.07 -12.19 -5.03
CA SER A 48 2.88 -12.05 -3.82
C SER A 48 2.44 -13.06 -2.77
N ALA A 49 3.41 -13.76 -2.17
CA ALA A 49 3.13 -14.74 -1.12
C ALA A 49 2.82 -14.09 0.23
N GLN A 50 3.27 -12.85 0.45
CA GLN A 50 2.97 -12.04 1.63
C GLN A 50 1.87 -11.02 1.29
N GLY A 51 0.92 -10.83 2.21
CA GLY A 51 -0.15 -9.86 2.08
C GLY A 51 0.36 -8.43 2.02
N TRP A 52 -0.38 -7.56 1.36
CA TRP A 52 -0.06 -6.15 1.22
C TRP A 52 -1.33 -5.30 1.18
N VAL A 53 -1.24 -4.09 1.70
CA VAL A 53 -2.27 -3.05 1.65
C VAL A 53 -1.79 -2.01 0.66
N ALA A 54 -2.65 -1.60 -0.27
CA ALA A 54 -2.42 -0.43 -1.11
C ALA A 54 -3.61 0.52 -0.97
N ALA A 55 -3.36 1.75 -0.56
CA ALA A 55 -4.38 2.74 -0.26
C ALA A 55 -4.07 4.08 -0.93
N THR A 56 -5.12 4.78 -1.36
CA THR A 56 -5.06 6.17 -1.82
C THR A 56 -5.81 7.02 -0.80
N PRO A 57 -5.10 7.76 0.08
CA PRO A 57 -5.72 8.75 0.95
C PRO A 57 -6.68 9.70 0.23
N ASP A 58 -7.80 10.01 0.86
CA ASP A 58 -8.83 10.94 0.36
C ASP A 58 -8.30 12.36 0.13
N TRP A 59 -7.21 12.72 0.81
CA TRP A 59 -6.44 13.95 0.62
C TRP A 59 -4.94 13.69 0.76
N THR A 60 -4.12 14.60 0.23
CA THR A 60 -2.66 14.54 0.42
C THR A 60 -2.31 14.63 1.90
N VAL A 61 -1.62 13.61 2.41
CA VAL A 61 -1.03 13.62 3.75
C VAL A 61 0.26 14.41 3.69
N SER A 62 0.38 15.45 4.51
CA SER A 62 1.57 16.31 4.54
C SER A 62 2.76 15.66 5.23
N GLU A 63 3.97 16.03 4.79
CA GLU A 63 5.21 15.72 5.47
C GLU A 63 5.13 16.04 6.98
N GLY A 64 5.73 15.18 7.81
CA GLY A 64 5.72 15.25 9.26
C GLY A 64 4.45 14.71 9.92
N THR A 65 3.39 14.41 9.15
CA THR A 65 2.18 13.79 9.69
C THR A 65 2.44 12.32 10.01
N VAL A 66 2.04 11.87 11.21
CA VAL A 66 2.02 10.44 11.53
C VAL A 66 0.77 9.81 10.93
N VAL A 67 0.94 8.67 10.28
CA VAL A 67 -0.16 7.79 9.86
C VAL A 67 0.05 6.39 10.42
N SER A 68 -1.03 5.63 10.53
CA SER A 68 -1.04 4.25 11.01
C SER A 68 -1.79 3.35 10.05
N VAL A 69 -1.30 2.12 9.87
CA VAL A 69 -2.05 1.03 9.23
C VAL A 69 -2.69 0.21 10.33
N VAL A 70 -4.02 0.15 10.34
CA VAL A 70 -4.82 -0.40 11.43
C VAL A 70 -5.71 -1.52 10.90
N ALA A 71 -5.69 -2.67 11.57
CA ALA A 71 -6.59 -3.79 11.27
C ALA A 71 -8.02 -3.50 11.75
N SER A 72 -9.00 -4.23 11.23
CA SER A 72 -10.43 -4.06 11.58
C SER A 72 -10.75 -4.25 13.07
N ASP A 73 -9.90 -4.94 13.83
CA ASP A 73 -10.05 -5.13 15.28
C ASP A 73 -9.41 -4.00 16.12
N GLY A 74 -8.86 -2.97 15.46
CA GLY A 74 -8.18 -1.84 16.08
C GLY A 74 -6.68 -2.04 16.31
N THR A 75 -6.11 -3.18 15.91
CA THR A 75 -4.67 -3.43 16.03
C THR A 75 -3.87 -2.53 15.11
N VAL A 76 -2.95 -1.74 15.66
CA VAL A 76 -1.96 -0.96 14.89
C VAL A 76 -0.85 -1.88 14.43
N LEU A 77 -0.71 -2.05 13.11
CA LEU A 77 0.32 -2.89 12.51
C LEU A 77 1.63 -2.13 12.27
N ALA A 78 1.52 -0.84 11.98
CA ALA A 78 2.65 0.03 11.74
C ALA A 78 2.23 1.49 11.90
N THR A 79 3.18 2.32 12.30
CA THR A 79 3.10 3.77 12.21
C THR A 79 4.14 4.27 11.22
N TYR A 80 3.83 5.38 10.55
CA TYR A 80 4.73 6.02 9.61
C TYR A 80 4.68 7.53 9.78
N THR A 81 5.80 8.13 10.17
CA THR A 81 6.00 9.58 10.10
C THR A 81 6.31 9.95 8.66
N ALA A 82 5.39 10.66 8.01
CA ALA A 82 5.49 11.05 6.62
C ALA A 82 6.79 11.82 6.35
N GLN A 83 7.65 11.28 5.48
CA GLN A 83 8.91 11.92 5.11
C GLN A 83 8.79 12.85 3.91
N VAL A 84 7.66 12.79 3.22
CA VAL A 84 7.26 13.63 2.09
C VAL A 84 5.75 13.75 2.10
N ASP A 85 5.22 14.76 1.41
CA ASP A 85 3.80 14.79 1.05
C ASP A 85 3.46 13.55 0.20
N PHE A 86 2.38 12.84 0.53
CA PHE A 86 1.98 11.65 -0.22
C PHE A 86 0.46 11.55 -0.40
N SER A 87 0.05 10.87 -1.47
CA SER A 87 -1.33 10.53 -1.77
C SER A 87 -1.52 9.06 -2.15
N SER A 88 -0.49 8.24 -1.97
CA SER A 88 -0.53 6.78 -2.09
C SER A 88 0.34 6.15 -1.02
N LEU A 89 -0.14 5.06 -0.44
CA LEU A 89 0.57 4.24 0.55
C LEU A 89 0.47 2.77 0.16
N VAL A 90 1.61 2.07 0.13
CA VAL A 90 1.68 0.61 0.08
C VAL A 90 2.37 0.11 1.34
N TYR A 91 1.78 -0.86 2.02
CA TYR A 91 2.36 -1.51 3.19
C TYR A 91 2.30 -3.03 3.05
N SER A 92 3.36 -3.73 3.42
CA SER A 92 3.36 -5.20 3.50
C SER A 92 4.18 -5.64 4.70
N SER A 93 3.67 -6.60 5.46
CA SER A 93 4.38 -7.29 6.53
C SER A 93 3.83 -8.71 6.68
N ALA A 94 4.47 -9.51 7.54
CA ALA A 94 3.97 -10.85 7.88
C ALA A 94 2.60 -10.83 8.59
N ASP A 95 2.21 -9.69 9.14
CA ASP A 95 0.95 -9.52 9.89
C ASP A 95 -0.21 -9.05 9.00
N VAL A 96 0.07 -8.70 7.73
CA VAL A 96 -0.96 -8.36 6.75
C VAL A 96 -1.55 -9.65 6.16
N GLN A 97 -2.85 -9.81 6.32
CA GLN A 97 -3.60 -10.98 5.85
C GLN A 97 -4.38 -10.62 4.58
N SER A 98 -4.11 -11.30 3.48
CA SER A 98 -4.83 -11.08 2.21
C SER A 98 -6.34 -11.27 2.38
N GLY A 99 -7.13 -10.38 1.79
CA GLY A 99 -8.59 -10.36 1.88
C GLY A 99 -9.15 -9.73 3.15
N ALA A 100 -8.32 -9.34 4.12
CA ALA A 100 -8.75 -8.58 5.28
C ALA A 100 -8.79 -7.07 4.99
N GLU A 101 -9.66 -6.35 5.71
CA GLU A 101 -9.80 -4.90 5.63
C GLU A 101 -8.84 -4.20 6.59
N TYR A 102 -8.27 -3.09 6.10
CA TYR A 102 -7.36 -2.23 6.84
C TYR A 102 -7.72 -0.75 6.62
N SER A 103 -7.54 0.06 7.66
CA SER A 103 -7.66 1.51 7.58
C SER A 103 -6.28 2.16 7.64
N VAL A 104 -6.12 3.25 6.89
CA VAL A 104 -5.03 4.21 7.08
C VAL A 104 -5.58 5.38 7.89
N VAL A 105 -4.97 5.66 9.03
CA VAL A 105 -5.44 6.67 9.98
C VAL A 105 -4.34 7.69 10.22
N SER A 106 -4.67 8.97 10.11
CA SER A 106 -3.77 10.09 10.38
C SER A 106 -3.85 10.56 11.83
N GLY A 107 -2.75 11.15 12.31
CA GLY A 107 -2.56 11.58 13.69
C GLY A 107 -1.93 10.48 14.55
N GLY A 108 -2.10 10.59 15.87
CA GLY A 108 -1.51 9.65 16.82
C GLY A 108 -0.02 9.89 17.07
N SER A 109 0.73 8.83 17.33
CA SER A 109 2.17 8.91 17.60
C SER A 109 2.94 7.68 17.12
N ALA A 110 4.17 7.88 16.66
CA ALA A 110 5.13 6.81 16.42
C ALA A 110 6.00 6.61 17.67
N SER A 111 6.42 5.37 17.94
CA SER A 111 7.34 5.06 19.04
C SER A 111 8.24 3.88 18.69
N GLY A 112 9.39 3.74 19.36
CA GLY A 112 10.36 2.69 19.08
C GLY A 112 11.37 3.07 18.01
N ASP A 113 12.05 2.07 17.44
CA ASP A 113 13.05 2.28 16.40
C ASP A 113 12.38 2.57 15.05
N GLU A 114 12.82 3.64 14.39
CA GLU A 114 12.32 4.04 13.08
C GLU A 114 13.30 3.71 11.96
N VAL A 115 12.79 3.22 10.83
CA VAL A 115 13.53 3.10 9.57
C VAL A 115 12.83 3.94 8.53
N GLY A 116 13.44 5.06 8.13
CA GLY A 116 12.87 5.94 7.09
C GLY A 116 11.47 6.49 7.43
N GLY A 117 11.15 6.66 8.72
CA GLY A 117 9.84 7.08 9.24
C GLY A 117 8.90 5.95 9.63
N LEU A 118 9.17 4.71 9.22
CA LEU A 118 8.36 3.54 9.59
C LEU A 118 8.75 3.03 10.97
N SER A 119 7.76 2.78 11.82
CA SER A 119 7.90 2.04 13.08
C SER A 119 6.84 0.95 13.22
N SER A 120 7.15 -0.09 14.00
CA SER A 120 6.19 -1.11 14.45
C SER A 120 5.46 -0.74 15.74
N GLY A 121 5.77 0.42 16.34
CA GLY A 121 5.20 0.88 17.60
C GLY A 121 4.52 2.23 17.48
N GLY A 122 3.61 2.52 18.41
CA GLY A 122 2.86 3.77 18.46
C GLY A 122 1.36 3.55 18.60
N ASP A 123 0.62 4.66 18.52
CA ASP A 123 -0.83 4.70 18.68
C ASP A 123 -1.45 5.36 17.46
N ALA A 124 -2.57 4.79 16.98
CA ALA A 124 -3.35 5.40 15.91
C ALA A 124 -4.02 6.69 16.39
N GLY A 125 -4.18 7.64 15.47
CA GLY A 125 -5.06 8.79 15.65
C GLY A 125 -6.53 8.44 15.43
N ASP A 126 -7.34 9.45 15.14
CA ASP A 126 -8.78 9.35 14.89
C ASP A 126 -9.19 9.83 13.48
N GLY A 127 -8.25 10.35 12.69
CA GLY A 127 -8.52 10.83 11.34
C GLY A 127 -8.33 9.76 10.27
N GLU A 128 -9.31 8.87 10.08
CA GLU A 128 -9.30 7.92 8.95
C GLU A 128 -9.16 8.66 7.61
N VAL A 129 -8.19 8.25 6.79
CA VAL A 129 -7.87 8.88 5.50
C VAL A 129 -8.06 7.94 4.31
N ALA A 130 -8.09 6.63 4.54
CA ALA A 130 -8.40 5.63 3.52
C ALA A 130 -8.76 4.28 4.16
N THR A 131 -9.49 3.45 3.43
CA THR A 131 -9.64 2.02 3.70
C THR A 131 -9.18 1.22 2.49
N ALA A 132 -8.68 0.01 2.72
CA ALA A 132 -8.25 -0.89 1.66
C ALA A 132 -8.36 -2.35 2.09
N THR A 133 -8.72 -3.21 1.14
CA THR A 133 -8.65 -4.67 1.29
C THR A 133 -7.25 -5.13 0.90
N ALA A 134 -6.60 -5.91 1.76
CA ALA A 134 -5.27 -6.41 1.46
C ALA A 134 -5.30 -7.35 0.23
N GLY A 135 -4.38 -7.13 -0.70
CA GLY A 135 -4.29 -7.85 -1.97
C GLY A 135 -5.13 -7.26 -3.11
N GLU A 136 -5.86 -6.16 -2.89
CA GLU A 136 -6.59 -5.46 -3.95
C GLU A 136 -5.77 -4.28 -4.49
N ALA A 137 -5.62 -4.21 -5.82
CA ALA A 137 -4.83 -3.18 -6.47
C ALA A 137 -5.51 -1.79 -6.41
N LEU A 138 -4.70 -0.73 -6.41
CA LEU A 138 -5.19 0.65 -6.47
C LEU A 138 -6.05 0.89 -7.71
N ALA A 139 -7.18 1.57 -7.53
CA ALA A 139 -8.05 1.96 -8.63
C ALA A 139 -7.32 2.99 -9.52
N GLY A 140 -6.97 2.59 -10.74
CA GLY A 140 -6.32 3.46 -11.74
C GLY A 140 -4.88 3.11 -12.11
N GLY A 141 -4.26 2.14 -11.43
CA GLY A 141 -3.00 1.56 -11.90
C GLY A 141 -3.23 0.74 -13.17
N MET A 142 -2.42 0.96 -14.20
CA MET A 142 -2.33 0.05 -15.36
C MET A 142 -1.62 -1.25 -14.94
N GLY A 143 -2.21 -2.02 -14.03
CA GLY A 143 -1.76 -3.32 -13.57
C GLY A 143 -2.75 -4.39 -14.03
N GLY A 144 -2.36 -5.18 -15.03
CA GLY A 144 -3.23 -6.16 -15.67
C GLY A 144 -3.64 -7.31 -14.74
N GLY A 145 -4.94 -7.42 -14.48
CA GLY A 145 -5.56 -8.67 -14.03
C GLY A 145 -5.84 -9.60 -15.23
N PRO A 146 -5.61 -10.92 -15.11
CA PRO A 146 -5.81 -11.87 -16.20
C PRO A 146 -7.31 -12.11 -16.43
N GLY A 147 -7.91 -11.33 -17.33
CA GLY A 147 -9.18 -11.66 -17.99
C GLY A 147 -9.02 -12.77 -19.03
N GLY A 148 -8.41 -13.89 -18.64
CA GLY A 148 -8.24 -15.09 -19.45
C GLY A 148 -8.93 -16.27 -18.79
N GLY A 149 -10.19 -16.51 -19.14
CA GLY A 149 -10.94 -17.71 -18.76
C GLY A 149 -11.95 -18.10 -19.84
N PRO A 150 -12.15 -19.40 -20.11
CA PRO A 150 -12.31 -19.89 -21.47
C PRO A 150 -13.75 -20.21 -21.88
N GLY A 151 -14.03 -20.04 -23.17
CA GLY A 151 -15.02 -20.85 -23.89
C GLY A 151 -16.39 -20.22 -24.11
N GLY A 152 -16.84 -20.29 -25.38
CA GLY A 152 -18.23 -20.02 -25.74
C GLY A 152 -18.39 -19.66 -27.20
N GLY A 153 -18.11 -20.59 -28.11
CA GLY A 153 -18.39 -20.37 -29.53
C GLY A 153 -19.87 -20.15 -29.81
N ARG A 154 -20.16 -19.43 -30.90
CA ARG A 154 -21.24 -19.68 -31.88
C ARG A 154 -21.19 -18.56 -32.93
N GLY A 155 -21.04 -18.96 -34.19
CA GLY A 155 -21.03 -18.02 -35.31
C GLY A 155 -22.39 -17.42 -35.62
N SER A 156 -22.40 -16.40 -36.47
CA SER A 156 -23.31 -16.20 -37.61
C SER A 156 -23.19 -14.77 -38.14
N GLY A 157 -23.01 -14.64 -39.46
CA GLY A 157 -23.62 -13.55 -40.24
C GLY A 157 -22.68 -12.46 -40.76
N GLY A 158 -22.36 -12.55 -42.06
CA GLY A 158 -21.66 -11.53 -42.85
C GLY A 158 -21.01 -12.15 -44.07
#